data_AF-A0A8H4AN88-F1
#
_entry.id   AF-A0A8H4AN88-F1
#
_cell.length_a   1.000
_cell.length_b   1.000
_cell.length_c   1.000
_cell.angle_alpha   90.00
_cell.angle_beta   90.00
_cell.angle_gamma   90.00
#
_symmetry.space_group_name_H-M   'P 1'
#
loop_
_entity.id
_entity.type
_entity.pdbx_description
1 polymer ?
#
loop_
_entity_poly.entity_id
_entity_poly.type
_entity_poly.pdbx_seq_one_letter_code
_entity_poly.pdbx_strand_id
1 'polypeptide(L)'
;MDLPTAWNPDDKSSYLSVDSSRLRLNYGGLGESIEDVGAIRANHPIPPHCKLFYFEVDIINEGKNKAIAIGFCEKTVNLNGLPGW
;
A
#
# COMPACT_ATOMS: atom_id res chain seq x y z
N MET A 1 1.99 -11.99 -18.47
CA MET A 1 1.99 -10.80 -17.58
C MET A 1 1.15 -11.18 -16.40
N ASP A 2 1.70 -11.00 -15.19
CA ASP A 2 1.04 -11.44 -13.97
C ASP A 2 0.11 -10.34 -13.43
N LEU A 3 -0.98 -10.74 -12.79
CA LEU A 3 -1.92 -9.83 -12.15
C LEU A 3 -1.42 -9.47 -10.74
N PRO A 4 -1.76 -8.27 -10.22
CA PRO A 4 -1.57 -7.97 -8.80
C PRO A 4 -2.47 -8.89 -7.97
N THR A 5 -1.85 -9.71 -7.13
CA THR A 5 -2.54 -10.69 -6.27
C THR A 5 -2.24 -10.51 -4.80
N ALA A 6 -1.19 -9.76 -4.45
CA ALA A 6 -0.78 -9.52 -3.07
C ALA A 6 0.09 -8.26 -2.93
N TRP A 7 0.30 -7.79 -1.70
CA TRP A 7 1.25 -6.71 -1.40
C TRP A 7 2.69 -7.16 -1.60
N ASN A 8 3.58 -6.26 -2.00
CA ASN A 8 5.00 -6.55 -2.20
C ASN A 8 5.82 -6.26 -0.93
N PRO A 9 6.34 -7.27 -0.22
CA PRO A 9 7.14 -7.05 0.99
C PRO A 9 8.47 -6.33 0.73
N ASP A 10 8.96 -6.36 -0.52
CA ASP A 10 10.23 -5.74 -0.92
C ASP A 10 10.03 -4.31 -1.47
N ASP A 11 8.79 -3.88 -1.70
CA ASP A 11 8.45 -2.59 -2.30
C ASP A 11 7.44 -1.83 -1.42
N LYS A 12 7.93 -1.41 -0.25
CA LYS A 12 7.17 -0.80 0.82
C LYS A 12 8.03 0.15 1.66
N SER A 13 7.38 1.07 2.37
CA SER A 13 8.02 1.82 3.47
C SER A 13 8.48 0.89 4.61
N SER A 14 9.46 1.34 5.39
CA SER A 14 9.96 0.66 6.59
C SER A 14 8.90 0.57 7.69
N TYR A 15 7.92 1.47 7.72
CA TYR A 15 6.86 1.48 8.74
C TYR A 15 5.76 0.43 8.50
N LEU A 16 5.77 -0.23 7.35
CA LEU A 16 4.75 -1.19 6.98
C LEU A 16 5.28 -2.62 7.05
N SER A 17 4.43 -3.54 7.48
CA SER A 17 4.69 -4.97 7.45
C SER A 17 3.48 -5.71 6.88
N VAL A 18 3.75 -6.84 6.23
CA VAL A 18 2.71 -7.71 5.70
C VAL A 18 2.78 -9.06 6.40
N ASP A 19 1.63 -9.69 6.56
CA ASP A 19 1.57 -11.05 7.08
C ASP A 19 2.06 -12.08 6.05
N SER A 20 2.07 -13.36 6.45
CA SER A 20 2.48 -14.46 5.58
C SER A 20 1.60 -14.63 4.34
N SER A 21 0.31 -14.24 4.42
CA SER A 21 -0.60 -14.23 3.26
C SER A 21 -0.30 -13.10 2.28
N ARG A 22 0.43 -12.07 2.73
CA ARG A 22 0.70 -10.82 1.99
C ARG A 22 -0.56 -10.05 1.59
N LEU A 23 -1.68 -10.31 2.25
CA LEU A 23 -2.94 -9.59 2.05
C LEU A 23 -3.28 -8.68 3.21
N ARG A 24 -2.70 -8.93 4.40
CA ARG A 24 -2.90 -8.07 5.57
C ARG A 24 -1.71 -7.14 5.77
N LEU A 25 -1.99 -5.85 5.74
CA LEU A 25 -1.04 -4.78 5.99
C LEU A 25 -1.15 -4.32 7.45
N ASN A 26 -0.02 -4.12 8.12
CA ASN A 26 0.04 -3.52 9.44
C ASN A 26 1.01 -2.33 9.44
N TYR A 27 0.60 -1.25 10.09
CA TYR A 27 1.44 -0.07 10.32
C TYR A 27 2.08 -0.16 11.71
N GLY A 28 3.41 0.02 11.76
CA GLY A 28 4.22 -0.05 12.99
C GLY A 28 5.03 1.22 13.27
N GLY A 29 4.78 2.31 12.54
CA GLY A 29 5.37 3.63 12.86
C GLY A 29 4.67 4.31 14.04
N LEU A 30 5.26 5.41 14.53
CA LEU A 30 4.69 6.17 15.65
C LEU A 30 3.44 6.96 15.25
N GLY A 31 3.37 7.39 13.99
CA GLY A 31 2.26 8.18 13.46
C GLY A 31 2.11 9.53 14.16
N GLU A 32 3.20 10.20 14.51
CA GLU A 32 3.18 11.50 15.20
C GLU A 32 3.39 12.66 14.22
N SER A 33 4.03 12.39 13.07
CA SER A 33 4.34 13.37 12.05
C SER A 33 3.97 12.89 10.64
N ILE A 34 3.97 13.81 9.68
CA ILE A 34 3.80 13.49 8.26
C ILE A 34 4.98 12.67 7.70
N GLU A 35 6.12 12.68 8.39
CA GLU A 35 7.31 11.90 8.01
C GLU A 35 7.17 10.42 8.39
N ASP A 36 6.22 10.10 9.28
CA ASP A 36 5.91 8.73 9.70
C ASP A 36 4.92 8.03 8.76
N VAL A 37 4.50 8.66 7.66
CA VAL A 37 3.61 8.01 6.69
C VAL A 37 4.39 7.04 5.80
N GLY A 38 3.70 6.00 5.35
CA GLY A 38 4.28 5.00 4.47
C GLY A 38 3.25 4.40 3.53
N ALA A 39 3.71 4.01 2.35
CA ALA A 39 2.93 3.31 1.35
C ALA A 39 3.59 1.98 0.96
N ILE A 40 2.79 1.11 0.34
CA ILE A 40 3.19 -0.19 -0.19
C ILE A 40 2.55 -0.38 -1.56
N ARG A 41 3.26 -1.04 -2.48
CA ARG A 41 2.73 -1.41 -3.79
C ARG A 41 2.35 -2.90 -3.84
N ALA A 42 1.47 -3.24 -4.78
CA ALA A 42 1.20 -4.63 -5.11
C ALA A 42 2.43 -5.31 -5.75
N ASN A 43 2.44 -6.64 -5.78
CA ASN A 43 3.52 -7.45 -6.36
C ASN A 43 3.74 -7.21 -7.86
N HIS A 44 2.68 -6.83 -8.58
CA HIS A 44 2.72 -6.52 -10.01
C HIS A 44 1.89 -5.27 -10.32
N PRO A 45 2.21 -4.53 -11.38
CA PRO A 45 1.33 -3.46 -11.87
C PRO A 45 0.06 -4.03 -12.50
N ILE A 46 -0.97 -3.20 -12.63
CA ILE A 46 -2.18 -3.56 -13.40
C ILE A 46 -1.79 -3.73 -14.87
N PRO A 47 -2.07 -4.89 -15.50
CA PRO A 47 -1.70 -5.08 -16.89
C PRO A 47 -2.49 -4.15 -17.83
N PRO A 48 -1.86 -3.55 -18.87
CA PRO A 48 -2.52 -2.58 -19.75
C PRO A 48 -3.73 -3.11 -20.53
N HIS A 49 -3.83 -4.43 -20.68
CA HIS A 49 -4.94 -5.10 -21.35
C HIS A 49 -6.15 -5.33 -20.42
N CYS A 50 -6.03 -5.04 -19.12
CA CYS A 50 -7.16 -4.96 -18.20
C CYS A 50 -7.98 -3.70 -18.52
N LYS A 51 -9.05 -3.84 -19.29
CA LYS A 51 -9.99 -2.74 -19.60
C LYS A 51 -10.68 -2.18 -18.35
N LEU A 52 -10.90 -3.05 -17.37
CA LEU A 52 -11.43 -2.72 -16.06
C LEU A 52 -10.61 -3.50 -15.03
N PHE A 53 -10.12 -2.81 -14.02
CA PHE A 53 -9.45 -3.41 -12.87
C PHE A 53 -10.19 -2.98 -11.61
N TYR A 54 -10.34 -3.92 -10.69
CA TYR A 54 -11.06 -3.71 -9.44
C TYR A 54 -10.32 -4.38 -8.30
N PHE A 55 -10.24 -3.69 -7.17
CA PHE A 55 -9.75 -4.23 -5.92
C PHE A 55 -10.50 -3.55 -4.77
N GLU A 56 -10.59 -4.26 -3.65
CA GLU A 56 -11.17 -3.76 -2.41
C GLU A 56 -10.12 -3.81 -1.31
N VAL A 57 -10.27 -2.92 -0.33
CA VAL A 57 -9.47 -2.92 0.89
C VAL A 57 -10.43 -2.80 2.05
N ASP A 58 -10.35 -3.77 2.97
CA ASP A 58 -11.11 -3.74 4.22
C ASP A 58 -10.30 -3.02 5.31
N ILE A 59 -10.90 -2.02 5.96
CA ILE A 59 -10.27 -1.24 7.03
C ILE A 59 -10.59 -1.91 8.36
N ILE A 60 -9.70 -2.82 8.79
CA ILE A 60 -9.84 -3.57 10.04
C ILE A 60 -9.61 -2.67 11.28
N ASN A 61 -8.70 -1.70 11.17
CA ASN A 61 -8.35 -0.77 12.23
C ASN A 61 -7.97 0.59 11.62
N GLU A 62 -8.72 1.63 11.96
CA GLU A 62 -8.49 3.01 11.48
C GLU A 62 -7.27 3.69 12.15
N GLY A 63 -6.77 3.14 13.26
CA GLY A 63 -5.66 3.70 14.02
C GLY A 63 -6.00 5.04 14.69
N LYS A 64 -5.00 5.65 15.33
CA LYS A 64 -5.19 6.88 16.13
C LYS A 64 -5.61 8.09 15.29
N ASN A 65 -4.99 8.27 14.12
CA ASN A 65 -5.17 9.47 13.30
C ASN A 65 -6.09 9.28 12.10
N LYS A 66 -6.58 8.05 11.85
CA LYS A 66 -7.48 7.74 10.72
C LYS A 66 -6.93 8.16 9.36
N ALA A 67 -5.59 8.20 9.24
CA ALA A 67 -4.88 8.63 8.05
C ALA A 67 -4.59 7.43 7.15
N ILE A 68 -5.58 7.02 6.36
CA ILE A 68 -5.48 5.91 5.41
C ILE A 68 -5.84 6.42 4.03
N ALA A 69 -4.94 6.21 3.06
CA ALA A 69 -5.17 6.52 1.65
C ALA A 69 -5.02 5.25 0.82
N ILE A 70 -5.97 5.03 -0.09
CA ILE A 70 -6.02 3.90 -1.01
C ILE A 70 -6.04 4.45 -2.43
N GLY A 71 -5.17 3.95 -3.29
CA GLY A 71 -5.10 4.44 -4.66
C GLY A 71 -3.98 3.79 -5.45
N PHE A 72 -3.50 4.52 -6.45
CA PHE A 72 -2.49 4.08 -7.40
C PHE A 72 -1.28 5.00 -7.38
N CYS A 73 -0.12 4.46 -7.73
CA CYS A 73 1.08 5.23 -7.96
C CYS A 73 1.94 4.55 -9.04
N GLU A 74 2.83 5.32 -9.66
CA GLU A 74 3.85 4.75 -10.53
C GLU A 74 4.95 4.06 -9.71
N LYS A 75 5.73 3.19 -10.37
CA LYS A 75 6.83 2.45 -9.74
C LYS A 75 7.92 3.36 -9.16
N THR A 76 8.07 4.57 -9.70
CA THR A 76 9.10 5.55 -9.31
C THR A 76 8.70 6.42 -8.12
N VAL A 77 7.44 6.37 -7.69
CA VAL A 77 6.94 7.19 -6.57
C VAL A 77 7.60 6.75 -5.26
N ASN A 78 8.02 7.74 -4.47
CA ASN A 78 8.57 7.53 -3.13
C ASN A 78 7.49 6.99 -2.20
N LEU A 79 7.81 5.95 -1.43
CA LEU A 79 6.88 5.27 -0.53
C LEU A 79 6.85 5.84 0.89
N ASN A 80 7.57 6.92 1.19
CA ASN A 80 7.46 7.68 2.45
C ASN A 80 6.46 8.83 2.31
N GLY A 81 5.35 8.56 1.62
CA GLY A 81 4.27 9.49 1.31
C GLY A 81 2.97 8.72 1.16
N LEU A 82 1.83 9.43 1.17
CA LEU A 82 0.54 8.83 0.85
C LEU A 82 0.31 8.85 -0.67
N PRO A 83 -0.40 7.84 -1.22
CA PRO A 83 -0.80 7.87 -2.63
C PRO A 83 -1.56 9.16 -2.96
N GLY A 84 -1.12 9.86 -4.00
CA GLY A 84 -1.73 11.10 -4.49
C GLY A 84 -1.12 12.41 -3.96
N TRP A 85 -0.10 12.34 -3.10
CA TRP A 85 0.70 13.49 -2.69
C TRP A 85 1.85 13.77 -3.67
#